data_AF-A0AAX1N662-F1
#
_entry.id   AF-A0AAX1N662-F1
#
_cell.length_a   1.000
_cell.length_b   1.000
_cell.length_c   1.000
_cell.angle_alpha   90.00
_cell.angle_beta   90.00
_cell.angle_gamma   90.00
#
_symmetry.space_group_name_H-M   'P 1'
#
loop_
_entity.id
_entity.type
_entity.pdbx_description
1 polymer ?
#
loop_
_entity_poly.entity_id
_entity_poly.type
_entity_poly.pdbx_seq_one_letter_code
_entity_poly.pdbx_strand_id
1 'polypeptide(L)'
;MKYFKLLLLTIFFFSCDSGTSEQKSKNENQEAETIYYKNEIIDGPANIRDKKNGVVELSLNNSVAVDLGFMKDNWYEIGIWIDNKGYQGFIPANEKIYSKGKWVGTTKSKIEPMFADEESFYYAGYTYKDNIKKESLLENQVFTLITQNHTKAEFLPKLKKLGFEEIDVFNHDDFVFYGVYEDFVVDPSPLDRLSIIFKNNKFIGIKSSRDFNFREGHFFKLERGFTLNLIPDYENGAELKDKINAVLGMID
;
A
#
# COMPACT_ATOMS: atom_id res chain seq x y z
N MET A 1 2.53 88.64 -11.35
CA MET A 1 1.20 88.23 -11.87
C MET A 1 1.39 87.55 -13.22
N LYS A 2 0.62 86.49 -13.46
CA LYS A 2 0.76 85.43 -14.49
C LYS A 2 1.29 85.89 -15.86
N TYR A 3 2.38 85.25 -16.30
CA TYR A 3 2.76 85.15 -17.71
C TYR A 3 2.21 83.84 -18.28
N PHE A 4 1.45 83.91 -19.36
CA PHE A 4 1.12 82.73 -20.15
C PHE A 4 0.92 83.13 -21.61
N LYS A 5 1.80 82.64 -22.48
CA LYS A 5 1.55 82.02 -23.80
C LYS A 5 2.80 82.15 -24.64
N LEU A 6 3.50 81.03 -24.84
CA LEU A 6 4.16 80.79 -26.11
C LEU A 6 4.05 79.30 -26.50
N LEU A 7 3.99 79.17 -27.81
CA LEU A 7 3.66 78.10 -28.73
C LEU A 7 4.66 76.92 -28.72
N LEU A 8 4.13 75.74 -29.08
CA LEU A 8 4.72 74.53 -29.71
C LEU A 8 6.23 74.26 -29.59
N LEU A 9 6.58 73.01 -29.21
CA LEU A 9 7.26 72.08 -30.13
C LEU A 9 7.22 70.63 -29.62
N THR A 10 6.85 69.72 -30.52
CA THR A 10 6.96 68.26 -30.42
C THR A 10 8.41 67.80 -30.32
N ILE A 11 8.70 66.89 -29.38
CA ILE A 11 9.93 66.09 -29.34
C ILE A 11 9.55 64.61 -29.23
N PHE A 12 9.96 63.83 -30.23
CA PHE A 12 10.00 62.37 -30.19
C PHE A 12 11.12 61.91 -29.25
N PHE A 13 10.80 61.05 -28.29
CA PHE A 13 11.76 60.03 -27.82
C PHE A 13 11.03 58.70 -27.63
N PHE A 14 11.53 57.71 -28.36
CA PHE A 14 11.13 56.31 -28.32
C PHE A 14 11.24 55.78 -26.89
N SER A 15 10.16 55.13 -26.44
CA SER A 15 10.10 54.43 -25.16
C SER A 15 11.01 53.20 -25.14
N CYS A 16 11.40 52.88 -23.92
CA CYS A 16 12.35 51.87 -23.50
C CYS A 16 12.05 50.46 -24.04
N ASP A 17 13.14 49.85 -24.51
CA ASP A 17 13.62 48.52 -24.13
C ASP A 17 12.73 47.72 -23.16
N SER A 18 12.12 46.66 -23.69
CA SER A 18 11.89 45.44 -22.94
C SER A 18 12.09 44.27 -23.90
N GLY A 19 13.31 43.74 -23.87
CA GLY A 19 13.63 42.46 -24.47
C GLY A 19 12.63 41.40 -24.02
N THR A 20 11.75 41.00 -24.93
CA THR A 20 10.86 39.86 -24.76
C THR A 20 11.73 38.60 -24.79
N SER A 21 12.26 38.21 -23.63
CA SER A 21 12.89 36.91 -23.47
C SER A 21 11.81 35.84 -23.65
N GLU A 22 11.98 35.02 -24.68
CA GLU A 22 11.26 33.77 -24.88
C GLU A 22 11.40 32.93 -23.60
N GLN A 23 10.34 32.85 -22.80
CA GLN A 23 10.18 31.77 -21.84
C GLN A 23 9.97 30.49 -22.65
N LYS A 24 11.07 29.80 -22.96
CA LYS A 24 11.05 28.37 -23.25
C LYS A 24 10.35 27.69 -22.07
N SER A 25 9.12 27.26 -22.30
CA SER A 25 8.41 26.34 -21.41
C SER A 25 9.25 25.07 -21.31
N LYS A 26 9.97 24.92 -20.20
CA LYS A 26 10.46 23.62 -19.76
C LYS A 26 9.21 22.79 -19.41
N ASN A 27 8.74 22.01 -20.37
CA ASN A 27 7.99 20.80 -20.08
C ASN A 27 8.98 19.82 -19.44
N GLU A 28 9.27 20.03 -18.16
CA GLU A 28 9.77 18.96 -17.31
C GLU A 28 8.55 18.07 -17.03
N ASN A 29 8.39 17.03 -17.85
CA ASN A 29 7.72 15.81 -17.39
C ASN A 29 8.58 15.26 -16.25
N GLN A 30 8.45 15.85 -15.06
CA GLN A 30 8.78 15.15 -13.82
C GLN A 30 7.79 14.01 -13.74
N GLU A 31 8.24 12.83 -14.16
CA GLU A 31 7.56 11.58 -13.89
C GLU A 31 7.29 11.55 -12.39
N ALA A 32 6.00 11.61 -12.02
CA ALA A 32 5.59 11.68 -10.63
C ALA A 32 6.23 10.49 -9.90
N GLU A 33 7.04 10.76 -8.87
CA GLU A 33 7.71 9.70 -8.13
C GLU A 33 6.65 8.73 -7.59
N THR A 34 6.74 7.46 -7.98
CA THR A 34 5.80 6.44 -7.53
C THR A 34 5.94 6.30 -6.02
N ILE A 35 4.86 6.61 -5.30
CA ILE A 35 4.79 6.45 -3.84
C ILE A 35 4.55 4.98 -3.53
N TYR A 36 5.38 4.42 -2.65
CA TYR A 36 5.22 3.06 -2.14
C TYR A 36 4.68 3.12 -0.70
N TYR A 37 3.58 2.43 -0.47
CA TYR A 37 2.95 2.29 0.84
C TYR A 37 3.27 0.92 1.42
N LYS A 38 3.84 0.92 2.63
CA LYS A 38 4.10 -0.31 3.39
C LYS A 38 2.80 -0.97 3.92
N ASN A 39 1.78 -0.16 4.19
CA ASN A 39 0.47 -0.60 4.66
C ASN A 39 -0.61 -0.03 3.75
N GLU A 40 -1.75 -0.70 3.70
CA GLU A 40 -2.94 -0.18 3.05
C GLU A 40 -3.50 1.05 3.77
N ILE A 41 -4.06 1.96 2.98
CA ILE A 41 -4.42 3.30 3.41
C ILE A 41 -5.91 3.53 3.23
N ILE A 42 -6.55 4.03 4.28
CA ILE A 42 -7.95 4.49 4.27
C ILE A 42 -8.10 5.69 3.33
N ASP A 43 -9.07 5.60 2.42
CA ASP A 43 -9.64 6.72 1.67
C ASP A 43 -10.81 7.29 2.47
N GLY A 44 -10.50 8.22 3.36
CA GLY A 44 -11.39 8.65 4.42
C GLY A 44 -12.11 9.97 4.15
N PRO A 45 -13.12 10.32 4.97
CA PRO A 45 -13.53 9.61 6.18
C PRO A 45 -14.24 8.28 5.88
N ALA A 46 -13.86 7.22 6.59
CA ALA A 46 -14.39 5.88 6.36
C ALA A 46 -15.13 5.35 7.60
N ASN A 47 -16.33 4.80 7.37
CA ASN A 47 -17.10 4.13 8.41
C ASN A 47 -16.61 2.70 8.59
N ILE A 48 -16.21 2.36 9.81
CA ILE A 48 -15.84 1.00 10.20
C ILE A 48 -16.96 0.42 11.03
N ARG A 49 -17.35 -0.82 10.71
CA ARG A 49 -18.50 -1.50 11.30
C ARG A 49 -18.08 -2.75 12.06
N ASP A 50 -18.89 -3.14 13.03
CA ASP A 50 -18.73 -4.41 13.78
C ASP A 50 -18.73 -5.63 12.85
N LYS A 51 -19.55 -5.57 11.79
CA LYS A 51 -19.65 -6.56 10.71
C LYS A 51 -20.07 -5.90 9.41
N LYS A 52 -20.00 -6.64 8.31
CA LYS A 52 -20.54 -6.19 7.01
C LYS A 52 -22.00 -5.73 7.16
N ASN A 53 -22.30 -4.52 6.68
CA ASN A 53 -23.61 -3.87 6.82
C ASN A 53 -24.11 -3.70 8.27
N GLY A 54 -23.26 -3.88 9.28
CA GLY A 54 -23.59 -3.75 10.69
C GLY A 54 -23.61 -2.31 11.19
N VAL A 55 -23.46 -2.12 12.49
CA VAL A 55 -23.45 -0.79 13.12
C VAL A 55 -22.10 -0.13 12.88
N VAL A 56 -22.10 1.18 12.62
CA VAL A 56 -20.85 1.94 12.54
C VAL A 56 -20.31 2.15 13.94
N GLU A 57 -19.12 1.63 14.20
CA GLU A 57 -18.46 1.71 15.50
C GLU A 57 -17.35 2.75 15.53
N LEU A 58 -16.70 2.98 14.39
CA LEU A 58 -15.64 3.98 14.23
C LEU A 58 -15.82 4.76 12.93
N SER A 59 -15.31 5.99 12.93
CA SER A 59 -15.00 6.73 11.71
C SER A 59 -13.50 6.98 11.67
N LEU A 60 -12.81 6.44 10.68
CA LEU A 60 -11.38 6.70 10.45
C LEU A 60 -11.19 7.89 9.52
N ASN A 61 -10.14 8.66 9.77
CA ASN A 61 -9.74 9.80 8.96
C ASN A 61 -9.11 9.34 7.64
N ASN A 62 -9.00 10.25 6.67
CA ASN A 62 -8.23 9.99 5.45
C ASN A 62 -6.75 9.72 5.76
N SER A 63 -6.12 8.86 4.95
CA SER A 63 -4.70 8.55 5.04
C SER A 63 -4.29 7.89 6.36
N VAL A 64 -5.17 7.06 6.92
CA VAL A 64 -4.88 6.18 8.06
C VAL A 64 -4.39 4.85 7.52
N ALA A 65 -3.24 4.38 8.01
CA ALA A 65 -2.72 3.05 7.71
C ALA A 65 -3.49 2.00 8.52
N VAL A 66 -3.85 0.90 7.87
CA VAL A 66 -4.59 -0.22 8.45
C VAL A 66 -4.00 -1.53 7.98
N ASP A 67 -4.19 -2.56 8.80
CA ASP A 67 -4.07 -3.96 8.38
C ASP A 67 -5.28 -4.28 7.50
N LEU A 68 -5.12 -5.03 6.42
CA LEU A 68 -6.21 -5.32 5.50
C LEU A 68 -6.46 -6.82 5.38
N GLY A 69 -7.68 -7.27 5.64
CA GLY A 69 -8.10 -8.65 5.47
C GLY A 69 -8.40 -9.05 4.03
N PHE A 70 -8.82 -10.31 3.83
CA PHE A 70 -9.33 -10.75 2.53
C PHE A 70 -10.62 -10.00 2.15
N MET A 71 -10.72 -9.59 0.87
CA MET A 71 -11.98 -9.04 0.37
C MET A 71 -13.04 -10.14 0.28
N LYS A 72 -14.22 -9.89 0.84
CA LYS A 72 -15.38 -10.76 0.65
C LYS A 72 -16.63 -9.91 0.48
N ASP A 73 -17.41 -10.15 -0.57
CA ASP A 73 -18.65 -9.41 -0.88
C ASP A 73 -18.47 -7.88 -0.99
N ASN A 74 -17.33 -7.41 -1.52
CA ASN A 74 -16.93 -5.98 -1.56
C ASN A 74 -16.62 -5.34 -0.20
N TRP A 75 -16.45 -6.13 0.86
CA TRP A 75 -16.02 -5.66 2.17
C TRP A 75 -14.63 -6.20 2.49
N TYR A 76 -13.83 -5.37 3.13
CA TYR A 76 -12.63 -5.78 3.81
C TYR A 76 -12.89 -5.84 5.30
N GLU A 77 -12.36 -6.86 5.94
CA GLU A 77 -11.98 -6.75 7.34
C GLU A 77 -10.73 -5.87 7.42
N ILE A 78 -10.62 -5.02 8.43
CA ILE A 78 -9.46 -4.18 8.67
C ILE A 78 -9.07 -4.25 10.13
N GLY A 79 -7.78 -4.08 10.40
CA GLY A 79 -7.24 -3.95 11.74
C GLY A 79 -6.59 -2.59 11.95
N ILE A 80 -6.69 -2.06 13.17
CA ILE A 80 -6.01 -0.83 13.55
C ILE A 80 -5.49 -0.91 14.98
N TRP A 81 -4.22 -0.54 15.15
CA TRP A 81 -3.61 -0.29 16.45
C TRP A 81 -3.98 1.09 16.96
N ILE A 82 -4.61 1.15 18.14
CA ILE A 82 -5.07 2.35 18.81
C ILE A 82 -4.29 2.52 20.11
N ASP A 83 -3.77 3.70 20.38
CA ASP A 83 -3.05 4.02 21.61
C ASP A 83 -3.98 3.84 22.83
N ASN A 84 -3.52 3.06 23.81
CA ASN A 84 -4.21 2.91 25.08
C ASN A 84 -3.97 4.15 25.96
N LYS A 85 -5.02 4.93 26.22
CA LYS A 85 -4.95 6.14 27.07
C LYS A 85 -5.36 5.90 28.52
N GLY A 86 -5.12 4.69 29.02
CA GLY A 86 -5.60 4.23 30.34
C GLY A 86 -7.03 3.68 30.30
N TYR A 87 -7.50 3.27 29.12
CA TYR A 87 -8.78 2.63 28.96
C TYR A 87 -8.81 1.27 29.68
N GLN A 88 -9.91 0.98 30.38
CA GLN A 88 -10.06 -0.25 31.17
C GLN A 88 -10.79 -1.32 30.35
N GLY A 89 -10.14 -1.81 29.29
CA GLY A 89 -10.62 -2.90 28.44
C GLY A 89 -11.64 -2.52 27.35
N PHE A 90 -12.06 -1.26 27.26
CA PHE A 90 -12.88 -0.76 26.16
C PHE A 90 -12.65 0.74 25.92
N ILE A 91 -12.92 1.19 24.70
CA ILE A 91 -12.92 2.61 24.36
C ILE A 91 -14.37 3.13 24.37
N PRO A 92 -14.71 4.18 25.13
CA PRO A 92 -16.04 4.77 25.13
C PRO A 92 -16.47 5.32 23.76
N ALA A 93 -17.77 5.57 23.61
CA ALA A 93 -18.32 6.24 22.43
C ALA A 93 -17.91 7.72 22.37
N ASN A 94 -17.84 8.28 21.16
CA ASN A 94 -17.50 9.68 20.88
C ASN A 94 -16.07 10.09 21.30
N GLU A 95 -15.16 9.12 21.43
CA GLU A 95 -13.78 9.34 21.80
C GLU A 95 -12.89 9.52 20.57
N LYS A 96 -11.92 10.43 20.66
CA LYS A 96 -10.87 10.54 19.65
C LYS A 96 -9.87 9.41 19.84
N ILE A 97 -9.68 8.60 18.82
CA ILE A 97 -8.70 7.51 18.80
C ILE A 97 -7.41 7.94 18.10
N TYR A 98 -6.30 7.47 18.63
CA TYR A 98 -4.96 7.83 18.18
C TYR A 98 -4.19 6.57 17.85
N SER A 99 -3.26 6.65 16.92
CA SER A 99 -2.30 5.58 16.62
C SER A 99 -0.93 6.20 16.52
N LYS A 100 0.01 5.75 17.37
CA LYS A 100 1.36 6.32 17.49
C LYS A 100 1.32 7.84 17.71
N GLY A 101 0.41 8.30 18.56
CA GLY A 101 0.20 9.71 18.89
C GLY A 101 -0.51 10.55 17.81
N LYS A 102 -0.82 10.00 16.64
CA LYS A 102 -1.55 10.70 15.57
C LYS A 102 -3.05 10.46 15.71
N TRP A 103 -3.86 11.50 15.60
CA TRP A 103 -5.32 11.36 15.58
C TRP A 103 -5.78 10.63 14.30
N VAL A 104 -6.33 9.43 14.46
CA VAL A 104 -6.73 8.56 13.34
C VAL A 104 -8.25 8.46 13.16
N GLY A 105 -9.05 8.87 14.13
CA GLY A 105 -10.50 8.76 13.98
C GLY A 105 -11.28 9.07 15.24
N THR A 106 -12.56 8.69 15.24
CA THR A 106 -13.45 8.86 16.39
C THR A 106 -14.37 7.66 16.53
N THR A 107 -14.57 7.19 17.75
CA THR A 107 -15.55 6.13 18.04
C THR A 107 -16.97 6.67 17.95
N LYS A 108 -17.90 5.86 17.45
CA LYS A 108 -19.33 6.17 17.34
C LYS A 108 -20.16 5.40 18.37
N SER A 109 -19.68 4.24 18.78
CA SER A 109 -20.17 3.44 19.88
C SER A 109 -19.01 3.10 20.83
N LYS A 110 -19.33 2.48 21.97
CA LYS A 110 -18.33 1.77 22.76
C LYS A 110 -17.74 0.66 21.88
N ILE A 111 -16.42 0.53 21.86
CA ILE A 111 -15.73 -0.58 21.19
C ILE A 111 -14.90 -1.39 22.17
N GLU A 112 -14.86 -2.69 21.94
CA GLU A 112 -14.04 -3.64 22.68
C GLU A 112 -12.91 -4.08 21.76
N PRO A 113 -11.64 -3.94 22.17
CA PRO A 113 -10.53 -4.34 21.34
C PRO A 113 -10.44 -5.88 21.27
N MET A 114 -9.95 -6.39 20.15
CA MET A 114 -9.66 -7.81 19.97
C MET A 114 -8.44 -8.23 20.80
N PHE A 115 -7.44 -7.36 20.86
CA PHE A 115 -6.25 -7.53 21.70
C PHE A 115 -5.93 -6.22 22.41
N ALA A 116 -5.38 -6.32 23.61
CA ALA A 116 -5.00 -5.17 24.41
C ALA A 116 -3.73 -5.46 25.20
N ASP A 117 -2.82 -4.50 25.20
CA ASP A 117 -1.70 -4.41 26.13
C ASP A 117 -1.72 -3.06 26.86
N GLU A 118 -0.66 -2.78 27.62
CA GLU A 118 -0.54 -1.54 28.41
C GLU A 118 -0.47 -0.28 27.54
N GLU A 119 0.04 -0.38 26.31
CA GLU A 119 0.33 0.76 25.43
C GLU A 119 -0.67 0.87 24.27
N SER A 120 -1.28 -0.23 23.85
CA SER A 120 -2.01 -0.32 22.60
C SER A 120 -3.15 -1.33 22.61
N PHE A 121 -4.19 -1.01 21.83
CA PHE A 121 -5.34 -1.84 21.55
C PHE A 121 -5.39 -2.17 20.08
N TYR A 122 -5.61 -3.43 19.73
CA TYR A 122 -5.93 -3.84 18.39
C TYR A 122 -7.44 -3.96 18.23
N TYR A 123 -8.01 -3.21 17.30
CA TYR A 123 -9.42 -3.32 16.93
C TYR A 123 -9.55 -3.85 15.50
N ALA A 124 -10.40 -4.86 15.31
CA ALA A 124 -10.77 -5.39 14.01
C ALA A 124 -12.22 -5.03 13.70
N GLY A 125 -12.48 -4.61 12.47
CA GLY A 125 -13.83 -4.28 11.99
C GLY A 125 -13.90 -4.29 10.47
N TYR A 126 -15.03 -3.86 9.91
CA TYR A 126 -15.31 -4.00 8.48
C TYR A 126 -15.53 -2.66 7.80
N THR A 127 -14.93 -2.50 6.61
CA THR A 127 -15.12 -1.33 5.75
C THR A 127 -15.44 -1.74 4.32
N TYR A 128 -16.15 -0.88 3.59
CA TYR A 128 -16.45 -1.13 2.18
C TYR A 128 -15.20 -0.91 1.33
N LYS A 129 -15.02 -1.68 0.25
CA LYS A 129 -13.80 -1.66 -0.58
C LYS A 129 -13.38 -0.28 -1.08
N ASP A 130 -14.34 0.61 -1.33
CA ASP A 130 -14.07 1.96 -1.86
C ASP A 130 -13.52 2.91 -0.79
N ASN A 131 -13.49 2.50 0.49
CA ASN A 131 -12.84 3.24 1.57
C ASN A 131 -11.34 2.91 1.70
N ILE A 132 -10.77 2.13 0.77
CA ILE A 132 -9.34 1.81 0.71
C ILE A 132 -8.77 2.43 -0.58
N LYS A 133 -7.67 3.17 -0.44
CA LYS A 133 -6.95 3.72 -1.59
C LYS A 133 -6.39 2.59 -2.44
N LYS A 134 -6.88 2.44 -3.66
CA LYS A 134 -6.54 1.31 -4.54
C LYS A 134 -5.05 1.25 -4.85
N GLU A 135 -4.39 2.41 -4.92
CA GLU A 135 -2.95 2.54 -5.12
C GLU A 135 -2.12 2.10 -3.91
N SER A 136 -2.73 1.97 -2.72
CA SER A 136 -2.05 1.46 -1.52
C SER A 136 -2.13 -0.06 -1.38
N LEU A 137 -2.99 -0.74 -2.16
CA LEU A 137 -3.09 -2.20 -2.13
C LEU A 137 -1.75 -2.81 -2.56
N LEU A 138 -1.16 -3.64 -1.70
CA LEU A 138 0.13 -4.28 -1.96
C LEU A 138 0.18 -4.96 -3.33
N GLU A 139 -0.85 -5.72 -3.68
CA GLU A 139 -0.92 -6.46 -4.94
C GLU A 139 -0.87 -5.51 -6.15
N ASN A 140 -1.51 -4.35 -6.08
CA ASN A 140 -1.47 -3.36 -7.16
C ASN A 140 -0.10 -2.69 -7.27
N GLN A 141 0.54 -2.40 -6.13
CA GLN A 141 1.88 -1.82 -6.10
C GLN A 141 2.91 -2.79 -6.68
N VAL A 142 2.80 -4.08 -6.34
CA VAL A 142 3.65 -5.14 -6.89
C VAL A 142 3.38 -5.38 -8.36
N PHE A 143 2.11 -5.41 -8.79
CA PHE A 143 1.75 -5.54 -10.19
C PHE A 143 2.35 -4.41 -11.05
N THR A 144 2.34 -3.19 -10.54
CA THR A 144 2.99 -2.05 -11.19
C THR A 144 4.52 -2.24 -11.23
N LEU A 145 5.11 -2.72 -10.14
CA LEU A 145 6.55 -2.95 -10.05
C LEU A 145 7.05 -3.97 -11.07
N ILE A 146 6.35 -5.10 -11.20
CA ILE A 146 6.74 -6.21 -12.10
C ILE A 146 6.54 -5.90 -13.58
N THR A 147 5.62 -4.99 -13.91
CA THR A 147 5.39 -4.57 -15.31
C THR A 147 6.38 -3.49 -15.76
N GLN A 148 7.04 -2.81 -14.83
CA GLN A 148 7.96 -1.70 -15.13
C GLN A 148 9.45 -2.06 -14.99
N ASN A 149 9.80 -3.12 -14.26
CA ASN A 149 11.18 -3.46 -13.94
C ASN A 149 11.38 -4.96 -14.12
N HIS A 150 12.61 -5.41 -14.40
CA HIS A 150 12.86 -6.82 -14.69
C HIS A 150 14.07 -7.43 -13.97
N THR A 151 14.92 -6.62 -13.31
CA THR A 151 16.12 -7.15 -12.63
C THR A 151 16.04 -7.05 -11.11
N LYS A 152 16.65 -8.03 -10.39
CA LYS A 152 16.71 -8.03 -8.92
C LYS A 152 17.26 -6.71 -8.35
N ALA A 153 18.26 -6.12 -9.00
CA ALA A 153 18.88 -4.87 -8.55
C ALA A 153 17.92 -3.67 -8.57
N GLU A 154 17.02 -3.61 -9.55
CA GLU A 154 15.99 -2.57 -9.67
C GLU A 154 14.81 -2.81 -8.72
N PHE A 155 14.43 -4.08 -8.55
CA PHE A 155 13.33 -4.48 -7.68
C PHE A 155 13.64 -4.28 -6.20
N LEU A 156 14.81 -4.73 -5.75
CA LEU A 156 15.06 -4.94 -4.33
C LEU A 156 14.90 -3.66 -3.49
N PRO A 157 15.37 -2.47 -3.91
CA PRO A 157 15.12 -1.24 -3.16
C PRO A 157 13.63 -0.89 -3.07
N LYS A 158 12.85 -1.16 -4.12
CA LYS A 158 11.40 -0.87 -4.18
C LYS A 158 10.61 -1.89 -3.33
N LEU A 159 10.97 -3.17 -3.41
CA LEU A 159 10.43 -4.22 -2.55
C LEU A 159 10.67 -3.95 -1.06
N LYS A 160 11.87 -3.50 -0.69
CA LYS A 160 12.17 -3.10 0.70
C LYS A 160 11.30 -1.95 1.19
N LYS A 161 10.97 -0.96 0.33
CA LYS A 161 10.03 0.12 0.69
C LYS A 161 8.62 -0.41 0.97
N LEU A 162 8.22 -1.48 0.28
CA LEU A 162 6.96 -2.21 0.48
C LEU A 162 7.00 -3.18 1.68
N GLY A 163 8.12 -3.30 2.38
CA GLY A 163 8.25 -4.18 3.55
C GLY A 163 8.63 -5.62 3.22
N PHE A 164 9.03 -5.92 1.99
CA PHE A 164 9.53 -7.26 1.66
C PHE A 164 10.92 -7.50 2.26
N GLU A 165 11.11 -8.71 2.76
CA GLU A 165 12.36 -9.24 3.27
C GLU A 165 12.66 -10.61 2.64
N GLU A 166 13.89 -11.09 2.79
CA GLU A 166 14.26 -12.40 2.27
C GLU A 166 13.63 -13.50 3.14
N ILE A 167 13.00 -14.49 2.51
CA ILE A 167 12.31 -15.58 3.20
C ILE A 167 13.12 -16.86 3.05
N ASP A 168 14.05 -17.07 3.99
CA ASP A 168 15.04 -18.14 3.92
C ASP A 168 14.44 -19.55 3.85
N VAL A 169 13.27 -19.77 4.47
CA VAL A 169 12.63 -21.10 4.51
C VAL A 169 12.23 -21.62 3.13
N PHE A 170 11.99 -20.74 2.15
CA PHE A 170 11.69 -21.14 0.77
C PHE A 170 12.90 -21.08 -0.16
N ASN A 171 14.04 -20.55 0.30
CA ASN A 171 15.24 -20.44 -0.52
C ASN A 171 15.83 -21.82 -0.82
N HIS A 172 16.25 -22.04 -2.07
CA HIS A 172 16.85 -23.30 -2.52
C HIS A 172 17.76 -23.05 -3.72
N ASP A 173 19.04 -23.47 -3.64
CA ASP A 173 20.14 -23.41 -4.62
C ASP A 173 20.12 -22.30 -5.70
N ASP A 174 19.11 -22.25 -6.55
CA ASP A 174 18.97 -21.26 -7.63
C ASP A 174 17.88 -20.18 -7.36
N PHE A 175 17.04 -20.36 -6.35
CA PHE A 175 15.86 -19.53 -6.06
C PHE A 175 16.03 -18.72 -4.79
N VAL A 176 15.65 -17.45 -4.88
CA VAL A 176 15.55 -16.54 -3.74
C VAL A 176 14.16 -15.95 -3.67
N PHE A 177 13.55 -16.04 -2.50
CA PHE A 177 12.23 -15.51 -2.20
C PHE A 177 12.36 -14.22 -1.41
N TYR A 178 11.70 -13.17 -1.87
CA TYR A 178 11.46 -11.97 -1.06
C TYR A 178 9.98 -11.90 -0.77
N GLY A 179 9.59 -11.94 0.49
CA GLY A 179 8.20 -11.99 0.92
C GLY A 179 7.84 -10.91 1.93
N VAL A 180 6.55 -10.65 2.06
CA VAL A 180 5.96 -9.84 3.12
C VAL A 180 4.90 -10.69 3.81
N TYR A 181 4.91 -10.68 5.15
CA TYR A 181 3.97 -11.44 5.95
C TYR A 181 2.54 -10.98 5.77
N GLU A 182 1.64 -11.89 6.09
CA GLU A 182 0.23 -11.59 6.16
C GLU A 182 -0.09 -10.58 7.26
N ASP A 183 -1.15 -9.80 7.05
CA ASP A 183 -1.60 -8.82 8.02
C ASP A 183 -2.18 -9.50 9.26
N PHE A 184 -1.96 -8.90 10.43
CA PHE A 184 -2.38 -9.46 11.71
C PHE A 184 -3.89 -9.72 11.80
N VAL A 185 -4.71 -8.99 11.04
CA VAL A 185 -6.17 -9.17 10.97
C VAL A 185 -6.57 -10.50 10.32
N VAL A 186 -5.70 -11.06 9.49
CA VAL A 186 -5.95 -12.33 8.79
C VAL A 186 -5.35 -13.48 9.58
N ASP A 187 -4.06 -13.40 9.87
CA ASP A 187 -3.32 -14.46 10.52
C ASP A 187 -2.13 -13.87 11.29
N PRO A 188 -2.09 -14.00 12.63
CA PRO A 188 -0.91 -13.62 13.41
C PRO A 188 0.28 -14.58 13.19
N SER A 189 0.14 -15.64 12.39
CA SER A 189 1.19 -16.61 12.05
C SER A 189 2.16 -16.12 10.95
N PRO A 190 3.33 -16.75 10.80
CA PRO A 190 4.44 -16.21 10.01
C PRO A 190 4.35 -16.57 8.52
N LEU A 191 3.16 -16.74 7.94
CA LEU A 191 3.07 -17.02 6.50
C LEU A 191 3.08 -15.73 5.69
N ASP A 192 3.77 -15.77 4.56
CA ASP A 192 3.86 -14.63 3.64
C ASP A 192 2.55 -14.44 2.87
N ARG A 193 2.05 -13.19 2.80
CA ARG A 193 0.96 -12.76 1.92
C ARG A 193 1.35 -12.85 0.46
N LEU A 194 2.55 -12.38 0.17
CA LEU A 194 3.10 -12.30 -1.17
C LEU A 194 4.60 -12.54 -1.13
N SER A 195 5.11 -13.37 -2.04
CA SER A 195 6.54 -13.56 -2.27
C SER A 195 6.89 -13.39 -3.74
N ILE A 196 7.94 -12.60 -4.00
CA ILE A 196 8.58 -12.42 -5.30
C ILE A 196 9.71 -13.43 -5.42
N ILE A 197 9.72 -14.17 -6.53
CA ILE A 197 10.66 -15.27 -6.74
C ILE A 197 11.67 -14.85 -7.80
N PHE A 198 12.95 -14.94 -7.45
CA PHE A 198 14.07 -14.71 -8.36
C PHE A 198 14.83 -16.01 -8.61
N LYS A 199 15.21 -16.24 -9.86
CA LYS A 199 16.21 -17.25 -10.26
C LYS A 199 17.36 -16.55 -10.99
N ASN A 200 18.61 -16.78 -10.58
CA ASN A 200 19.78 -16.15 -11.21
C ASN A 200 19.64 -14.63 -11.39
N ASN A 201 19.15 -13.93 -10.36
CA ASN A 201 18.87 -12.49 -10.33
C ASN A 201 17.79 -11.98 -11.30
N LYS A 202 17.01 -12.89 -11.92
CA LYS A 202 15.86 -12.56 -12.77
C LYS A 202 14.56 -12.92 -12.07
N PHE A 203 13.57 -12.05 -12.17
CA PHE A 203 12.21 -12.33 -11.71
C PHE A 203 11.64 -13.51 -12.51
N ILE A 204 11.04 -14.48 -11.84
CA ILE A 204 10.40 -15.64 -12.50
C ILE A 204 8.95 -15.86 -12.09
N GLY A 205 8.47 -15.21 -11.02
CA GLY A 205 7.10 -15.39 -10.58
C GLY A 205 6.81 -14.90 -9.18
N ILE A 206 5.58 -15.16 -8.76
CA ILE A 206 4.98 -14.70 -7.50
C ILE A 206 4.27 -15.88 -6.84
N LYS A 207 4.51 -16.06 -5.55
CA LYS A 207 3.67 -16.86 -4.65
C LYS A 207 2.73 -15.92 -3.90
N SER A 208 1.45 -16.25 -3.74
CA SER A 208 0.48 -15.40 -3.02
C SER A 208 -0.55 -16.20 -2.23
N SER A 209 -0.91 -15.70 -1.04
CA SER A 209 -2.08 -16.15 -0.26
C SER A 209 -3.39 -15.58 -0.81
N ARG A 210 -3.32 -14.51 -1.60
CA ARG A 210 -4.47 -13.75 -2.13
C ARG A 210 -4.61 -13.94 -3.63
N ASP A 211 -5.77 -13.55 -4.15
CA ASP A 211 -5.99 -13.51 -5.59
C ASP A 211 -5.08 -12.45 -6.24
N PHE A 212 -4.02 -12.93 -6.90
CA PHE A 212 -3.11 -12.10 -7.67
C PHE A 212 -3.23 -12.48 -9.15
N ASN A 213 -3.86 -11.61 -9.96
CA ASN A 213 -4.12 -11.91 -11.37
C ASN A 213 -2.93 -11.50 -12.26
N PHE A 214 -1.90 -12.34 -12.31
CA PHE A 214 -0.80 -12.23 -13.25
C PHE A 214 -1.16 -12.96 -14.56
N ARG A 215 -1.80 -12.24 -15.49
CA ARG A 215 -2.51 -12.84 -16.64
C ARG A 215 -1.65 -13.56 -17.68
N GLU A 216 -0.34 -13.31 -17.70
CA GLU A 216 0.51 -13.74 -18.82
C GLU A 216 1.30 -15.02 -18.53
N GLY A 217 0.94 -15.79 -17.49
CA GLY A 217 1.83 -16.82 -16.94
C GLY A 217 1.30 -18.24 -16.85
N HIS A 218 2.14 -19.10 -16.24
CA HIS A 218 1.71 -20.41 -15.73
C HIS A 218 1.15 -20.24 -14.31
N PHE A 219 -0.04 -20.80 -14.09
CA PHE A 219 -0.72 -20.77 -12.80
C PHE A 219 -0.72 -22.16 -12.16
N PHE A 220 -0.34 -22.21 -10.89
CA PHE A 220 -0.42 -23.41 -10.07
C PHE A 220 -1.10 -23.12 -8.74
N LYS A 221 -1.98 -24.03 -8.32
CA LYS A 221 -2.45 -24.08 -6.94
C LYS A 221 -1.38 -24.76 -6.08
N LEU A 222 -1.14 -24.17 -4.91
CA LEU A 222 -0.25 -24.71 -3.88
C LEU A 222 -1.09 -25.19 -2.69
N GLU A 223 -0.42 -25.86 -1.75
CA GLU A 223 -1.04 -26.22 -0.48
C GLU A 223 -1.42 -24.99 0.36
N ARG A 224 -2.26 -25.18 1.38
CA ARG A 224 -2.74 -24.14 2.30
C ARG A 224 -3.41 -22.93 1.62
N GLY A 225 -3.95 -23.12 0.41
CA GLY A 225 -4.69 -22.09 -0.32
C GLY A 225 -3.81 -21.10 -1.09
N PHE A 226 -2.49 -21.30 -1.11
CA PHE A 226 -1.57 -20.45 -1.87
C PHE A 226 -1.71 -20.66 -3.38
N THR A 227 -1.24 -19.66 -4.13
CA THR A 227 -1.08 -19.72 -5.58
C THR A 227 0.36 -19.41 -5.98
N LEU A 228 0.77 -19.97 -7.12
CA LEU A 228 2.05 -19.69 -7.77
C LEU A 228 1.76 -19.24 -9.19
N ASN A 229 2.18 -18.03 -9.51
CA ASN A 229 2.07 -17.42 -10.84
C ASN A 229 3.47 -17.21 -11.40
N LEU A 230 3.82 -17.89 -12.50
CA LEU A 230 5.15 -17.82 -13.11
C LEU A 230 5.10 -17.11 -14.45
N ILE A 231 6.19 -16.45 -14.85
CA ILE A 231 6.31 -15.88 -16.19
C ILE A 231 6.18 -16.97 -17.27
N PRO A 232 5.67 -16.65 -18.46
CA PRO A 232 5.36 -17.66 -19.49
C PRO A 232 6.59 -18.43 -19.98
N ASP A 233 7.77 -17.82 -19.94
CA ASP A 233 9.00 -18.45 -20.41
C ASP A 233 9.68 -19.35 -19.36
N TYR A 234 9.04 -19.57 -18.20
CA TYR A 234 9.59 -20.43 -17.16
C TYR A 234 9.09 -21.87 -17.28
N GLU A 235 9.93 -22.74 -17.86
CA GLU A 235 9.56 -24.11 -18.22
C GLU A 235 9.46 -25.08 -17.03
N ASN A 236 10.19 -24.83 -15.93
CA ASN A 236 10.29 -25.75 -14.79
C ASN A 236 9.25 -25.48 -13.69
N GLY A 237 8.05 -25.05 -14.07
CA GLY A 237 7.01 -24.63 -13.12
C GLY A 237 6.52 -25.72 -12.17
N ALA A 238 6.37 -26.95 -12.67
CA ALA A 238 5.91 -28.09 -11.86
C ALA A 238 6.91 -28.47 -10.76
N GLU A 239 8.21 -28.49 -11.09
CA GLU A 239 9.27 -28.78 -10.12
C GLU A 239 9.31 -27.72 -9.01
N LEU A 240 9.21 -26.44 -9.37
CA LEU A 240 9.19 -25.34 -8.39
C LEU A 240 7.96 -25.42 -7.48
N LYS A 241 6.78 -25.73 -8.05
CA LYS A 241 5.56 -25.99 -7.27
C LYS A 241 5.80 -27.09 -6.22
N ASP A 242 6.38 -28.21 -6.61
CA ASP A 242 6.53 -29.36 -5.70
C ASP A 242 7.54 -29.05 -4.59
N LYS A 243 8.62 -28.31 -4.90
CA LYS A 243 9.56 -27.80 -3.89
C LYS A 243 8.87 -26.87 -2.88
N ILE A 244 8.05 -25.92 -3.34
CA ILE A 244 7.32 -25.01 -2.45
C ILE A 244 6.33 -25.79 -1.57
N ASN A 245 5.58 -26.73 -2.13
CA ASN A 245 4.64 -27.54 -1.35
C ASN A 245 5.34 -28.42 -0.32
N ALA A 246 6.51 -28.97 -0.63
CA ALA A 246 7.29 -29.74 0.34
C ALA A 246 7.64 -28.89 1.59
N VAL A 247 7.97 -27.61 1.40
CA VAL A 247 8.20 -26.67 2.50
C VAL A 247 6.89 -26.34 3.23
N LEU A 248 5.81 -26.02 2.50
CA LEU A 248 4.52 -25.68 3.10
C LEU A 248 3.96 -26.82 3.97
N GLY A 249 4.20 -28.08 3.58
CA GLY A 249 3.80 -29.26 4.35
C GLY A 249 4.64 -29.52 5.61
N MET A 250 5.75 -28.79 5.81
CA MET A 250 6.58 -28.85 7.02
C MET A 250 6.28 -27.72 8.01
N ILE A 251 5.46 -26.73 7.63
CA ILE A 251 5.08 -25.60 8.49
C ILE A 251 3.78 -25.96 9.20
N ASP A 252 3.87 -26.12 10.52
CA ASP A 252 2.72 -26.37 11.42
C ASP A 252 1.71 -25.21 11.47
#